data_AF-A0A8H4QYK4-F1
#
_entry.id   AF-A0A8H4QYK4-F1
#
_cell.length_a   1.000
_cell.length_b   1.000
_cell.length_c   1.000
_cell.angle_alpha   90.00
_cell.angle_beta   90.00
_cell.angle_gamma   90.00
#
_symmetry.space_group_name_H-M   'P 1'
#
loop_
_entity.id
_entity.type
_entity.pdbx_description
1 polymer ?
#
loop_
_entity_poly.entity_id
_entity_poly.type
_entity_poly.pdbx_seq_one_letter_code
_entity_poly.pdbx_strand_id
1 'polypeptide(L)'
;MARSKAPKPSIPEPKADDPLFTQENFEKELKALASKAKEETWGRWATEQALVLIKSATLLSLAAIYSNVSQLTLSPIYGSIPASIWHSKGVMTACFLGWSFNLFIRRRLPVKPITLLPLIAAYIPTVQFFLFKVSGLLGGTYGPTIIETLTYFPLLVLSASCTATVLDDLEMNPGRLQWLSDAMPGISSYTFFKIAEHYSNNYIEETIGTTFIQTRLGFEIILGGIYTIFAPSKLMLYAIPALIHTAFFNYHVQTPLATSSLNATMMKSGWTLIDRQESLTGYISIIESADQGFKVMRCDHSLLGGEWLAYKSTTGLAEPIYGVFVMLEAVRLIEVPEPVPQDEQTALVM
;
A
#
# COMPACT_ATOMS: atom_id res chain seq x y z
N MET A 1 -13.94 -28.27 -28.97
CA MET A 1 -12.64 -28.99 -28.86
C MET A 1 -12.50 -29.52 -27.45
N ALA A 2 -12.84 -30.79 -27.24
CA ALA A 2 -12.83 -31.45 -25.94
C ALA A 2 -11.53 -32.25 -25.77
N ARG A 3 -10.80 -31.98 -24.69
CA ARG A 3 -9.55 -32.67 -24.34
C ARG A 3 -9.87 -34.11 -23.93
N SER A 4 -9.30 -35.06 -24.69
CA SER A 4 -9.26 -36.49 -24.41
C SER A 4 -8.72 -36.76 -23.00
N LYS A 5 -9.48 -37.52 -22.20
CA LYS A 5 -9.04 -38.06 -20.90
C LYS A 5 -8.13 -39.26 -21.17
N ALA A 6 -6.91 -39.23 -20.62
CA ALA A 6 -5.99 -40.35 -20.62
C ALA A 6 -6.60 -41.58 -19.91
N PRO A 7 -6.25 -42.82 -20.33
CA PRO A 7 -6.83 -44.02 -19.75
C PRO A 7 -6.27 -44.26 -18.34
N LYS A 8 -7.17 -44.58 -17.40
CA LYS A 8 -6.81 -45.08 -16.07
C LYS A 8 -5.98 -46.37 -16.20
N PRO A 9 -4.92 -46.56 -15.40
CA PRO A 9 -4.26 -47.86 -15.33
C PRO A 9 -5.23 -48.89 -14.73
N SER A 10 -5.56 -49.90 -15.51
CA SER A 10 -6.32 -51.07 -15.08
C SER A 10 -5.46 -51.91 -14.15
N ILE A 11 -5.87 -52.01 -12.88
CA ILE A 11 -5.36 -52.99 -11.95
C ILE A 11 -5.97 -54.35 -12.35
N PRO A 12 -5.20 -55.44 -12.44
CA PRO A 12 -5.76 -56.77 -12.69
C PRO A 12 -6.69 -57.16 -11.55
N GLU A 13 -7.94 -57.51 -11.87
CA GLU A 13 -8.89 -58.08 -10.92
C GLU A 13 -8.31 -59.37 -10.32
N PRO A 14 -8.43 -59.59 -8.99
CA PRO A 14 -7.95 -60.81 -8.39
C PRO A 14 -8.82 -61.98 -8.87
N LYS A 15 -8.18 -62.99 -9.47
CA LYS A 15 -8.82 -64.27 -9.78
C LYS A 15 -9.24 -64.94 -8.47
N ALA A 16 -10.45 -65.45 -8.44
CA ALA A 16 -11.17 -65.88 -7.24
C ALA A 16 -10.71 -67.20 -6.59
N ASP A 17 -9.49 -67.70 -6.85
CA ASP A 17 -9.07 -69.04 -6.43
C ASP A 17 -7.63 -69.14 -5.87
N ASP A 18 -7.10 -68.06 -5.26
CA ASP A 18 -5.84 -68.14 -4.49
C ASP A 18 -6.11 -68.02 -2.97
N PRO A 19 -5.47 -68.83 -2.11
CA PRO A 19 -5.80 -68.91 -0.69
C PRO A 19 -5.54 -67.56 0.00
N LEU A 20 -6.63 -66.92 0.44
CA LEU A 20 -6.72 -65.60 1.10
C LEU A 20 -5.95 -65.46 2.43
N PHE A 21 -5.13 -66.44 2.83
CA PHE A 21 -4.49 -66.52 4.15
C PHE A 21 -3.03 -66.98 4.11
N THR A 22 -2.21 -66.43 3.21
CA THR A 22 -0.74 -66.54 3.30
C THR A 22 -0.14 -65.27 3.90
N GLN A 23 0.80 -65.44 4.83
CA GLN A 23 1.47 -64.35 5.55
C GLN A 23 2.07 -63.29 4.60
N GLU A 24 2.55 -63.72 3.44
CA GLU A 24 3.12 -62.83 2.40
C GLU A 24 2.10 -61.87 1.77
N ASN A 25 0.83 -62.27 1.64
CA ASN A 25 -0.23 -61.41 1.09
C ASN A 25 -0.63 -60.33 2.11
N PHE A 26 -0.68 -60.67 3.40
CA PHE A 26 -0.88 -59.70 4.47
C PHE A 26 0.28 -58.71 4.58
N GLU A 27 1.53 -59.16 4.44
CA GLU A 27 2.68 -58.25 4.45
C GLU A 27 2.69 -57.29 3.26
N LYS A 28 2.27 -57.76 2.07
CA LYS A 28 2.12 -56.89 0.89
C LYS A 28 0.99 -55.88 1.05
N GLU A 29 -0.16 -56.31 1.59
CA GLU A 29 -1.30 -55.42 1.86
C GLU A 29 -0.96 -54.39 2.94
N LEU A 30 -0.30 -54.79 4.03
CA LEU A 30 0.17 -53.87 5.08
C LEU A 30 1.20 -52.88 4.55
N LYS A 31 2.14 -53.30 3.68
CA LYS A 31 3.09 -52.39 3.03
C LYS A 31 2.38 -51.42 2.08
N ALA A 32 1.37 -51.88 1.33
CA ALA A 32 0.59 -51.03 0.43
C ALA A 32 -0.31 -50.03 1.19
N LEU A 33 -0.90 -50.46 2.32
CA LEU A 33 -1.67 -49.59 3.21
C LEU A 33 -0.76 -48.60 3.94
N ALA A 34 0.43 -49.02 4.37
CA ALA A 34 1.43 -48.14 4.98
C ALA A 34 1.99 -47.13 3.97
N SER A 35 2.24 -47.53 2.72
CA SER A 35 2.67 -46.59 1.67
C SER A 35 1.57 -45.60 1.32
N LYS A 36 0.31 -46.07 1.20
CA LYS A 36 -0.84 -45.19 0.96
C LYS A 36 -1.10 -44.24 2.13
N ALA A 37 -1.02 -44.72 3.36
CA ALA A 37 -1.12 -43.90 4.56
C ALA A 37 0.02 -42.87 4.63
N LYS A 38 1.25 -43.25 4.26
CA LYS A 38 2.40 -42.35 4.22
C LYS A 38 2.26 -41.27 3.14
N GLU A 39 1.76 -41.62 1.96
CA GLU A 39 1.49 -40.67 0.88
C GLU A 39 0.34 -39.71 1.25
N GLU A 40 -0.76 -40.22 1.81
CA GLU A 40 -1.86 -39.38 2.30
C GLU A 40 -1.41 -38.46 3.45
N THR A 41 -0.51 -38.94 4.32
CA THR A 41 0.07 -38.14 5.41
C THR A 41 1.01 -37.06 4.89
N TRP A 42 1.90 -37.39 3.94
CA TRP A 42 2.83 -36.43 3.35
C TRP A 42 2.11 -35.39 2.50
N GLY A 43 1.12 -35.80 1.71
CA GLY A 43 0.30 -34.89 0.92
C GLY A 43 -0.46 -33.89 1.80
N ARG A 44 -1.11 -34.35 2.87
CA ARG A 44 -1.81 -33.47 3.83
C ARG A 44 -0.83 -32.51 4.51
N TRP A 45 0.29 -33.02 5.01
CA TRP A 45 1.35 -32.20 5.62
C TRP A 45 1.83 -31.10 4.66
N ALA A 46 2.17 -31.46 3.41
CA ALA A 46 2.64 -30.51 2.41
C ALA A 46 1.58 -29.45 2.09
N THR A 47 0.30 -29.83 2.02
CA THR A 47 -0.78 -28.87 1.82
C THR A 47 -0.97 -27.92 2.99
N GLU A 48 -0.85 -28.40 4.23
CA GLU A 48 -0.95 -27.56 5.43
C GLU A 48 0.20 -26.55 5.50
N GLN A 49 1.44 -27.01 5.28
CA GLN A 49 2.62 -26.13 5.22
C GLN A 49 2.50 -25.09 4.08
N ALA A 50 2.03 -25.50 2.90
CA ALA A 50 1.80 -24.59 1.79
C ALA A 50 0.73 -23.53 2.11
N LEU A 51 -0.36 -23.92 2.77
CA LEU A 51 -1.41 -22.99 3.20
C LEU A 51 -0.90 -21.97 4.23
N VAL A 52 -0.06 -22.39 5.17
CA VAL A 52 0.59 -21.53 6.16
C VAL A 52 1.49 -20.49 5.46
N LEU A 53 2.31 -20.93 4.50
CA LEU A 53 3.17 -20.05 3.72
C LEU A 53 2.37 -19.08 2.85
N ILE A 54 1.33 -19.54 2.15
CA ILE A 54 0.47 -18.68 1.32
C ILE A 54 -0.21 -17.60 2.16
N LYS A 55 -0.75 -17.96 3.33
CA LYS A 55 -1.39 -16.99 4.24
C LYS A 55 -0.39 -15.93 4.73
N SER A 56 0.80 -16.38 5.15
CA SER A 56 1.87 -15.49 5.64
C SER A 56 2.37 -14.57 4.54
N ALA A 57 2.64 -15.11 3.35
CA ALA A 57 3.05 -14.35 2.17
C ALA A 57 1.97 -13.34 1.76
N THR A 58 0.69 -13.70 1.79
CA THR A 58 -0.41 -12.79 1.46
C THR A 58 -0.45 -11.61 2.44
N LEU A 59 -0.40 -11.86 3.75
CA LEU A 59 -0.41 -10.80 4.76
C LEU A 59 0.79 -9.86 4.63
N LEU A 60 1.99 -10.41 4.44
CA LEU A 60 3.20 -9.60 4.29
C LEU A 60 3.18 -8.79 2.99
N SER A 61 2.71 -9.38 1.88
CA SER A 61 2.56 -8.66 0.62
C SER A 61 1.55 -7.51 0.74
N LEU A 62 0.40 -7.73 1.40
CA LEU A 62 -0.58 -6.66 1.61
C LEU A 62 0.00 -5.53 2.46
N ALA A 63 0.71 -5.86 3.53
CA ALA A 63 1.36 -4.87 4.38
C ALA A 63 2.45 -4.11 3.62
N ALA A 64 3.26 -4.81 2.81
CA ALA A 64 4.34 -4.22 2.01
C ALA A 64 3.81 -3.26 0.94
N ILE A 65 2.73 -3.62 0.23
CA ILE A 65 2.08 -2.72 -0.73
C ILE A 65 1.53 -1.48 0.02
N TYR A 66 0.89 -1.68 1.18
CA TYR A 66 0.39 -0.57 1.99
C TYR A 66 1.50 0.37 2.46
N SER A 67 2.72 -0.13 2.69
CA SER A 67 3.91 0.66 3.00
C SER A 67 4.15 1.78 1.98
N ASN A 68 4.17 1.41 0.70
CA ASN A 68 4.35 2.37 -0.40
C ASN A 68 3.16 3.30 -0.53
N VAL A 69 1.93 2.79 -0.37
CA VAL A 69 0.71 3.60 -0.41
C VAL A 69 0.68 4.63 0.73
N SER A 70 1.20 4.28 1.91
CA SER A 70 1.32 5.19 3.06
C SER A 70 2.23 6.38 2.73
N GLN A 71 3.44 6.13 2.21
CA GLN A 71 4.35 7.20 1.79
C GLN A 71 3.76 8.04 0.66
N LEU A 72 3.17 7.38 -0.33
CA LEU A 72 2.52 8.05 -1.45
C LEU A 72 1.40 8.96 -0.98
N THR A 73 0.63 8.57 0.04
CA THR A 73 -0.48 9.37 0.58
C THR A 73 0.00 10.58 1.39
N LEU A 74 1.23 10.53 1.91
CA LEU A 74 1.88 11.64 2.60
C LEU A 74 2.58 12.64 1.67
N SER A 75 2.93 12.21 0.45
CA SER A 75 3.70 13.03 -0.49
C SER A 75 3.04 14.38 -0.84
N PRO A 76 1.71 14.51 -0.98
CA PRO A 76 1.12 15.80 -1.36
C PRO A 76 1.17 16.88 -0.28
N ILE A 77 1.41 16.49 0.98
CA ILE A 77 1.37 17.41 2.13
C ILE A 77 2.78 17.71 2.62
N TYR A 78 3.64 16.69 2.66
CA TYR A 78 4.98 16.82 3.21
C TYR A 78 6.08 16.70 2.16
N GLY A 79 5.77 16.26 0.94
CA GLY A 79 6.74 15.87 -0.07
C GLY A 79 7.27 14.44 0.14
N SER A 80 7.85 13.87 -0.92
CA SER A 80 8.42 12.52 -0.89
C SER A 80 9.68 12.41 -0.01
N ILE A 81 10.50 13.48 0.04
CA ILE A 81 11.72 13.49 0.84
C ILE A 81 11.36 13.42 2.34
N PRO A 82 10.58 14.35 2.93
CA PRO A 82 10.30 14.29 4.36
C PRO A 82 9.51 13.04 4.77
N ALA A 83 8.62 12.55 3.90
CA ALA A 83 7.87 11.31 4.15
C ALA A 83 8.78 10.07 4.27
N SER A 84 9.90 10.02 3.54
CA SER A 84 10.77 8.83 3.51
C SER A 84 11.85 8.79 4.60
N ILE A 85 12.22 9.93 5.20
CA ILE A 85 13.35 10.03 6.17
C ILE A 85 13.24 9.00 7.31
N TRP A 86 12.07 8.92 7.94
CA TRP A 86 11.83 8.08 9.11
C TRP A 86 11.04 6.81 8.80
N HIS A 87 10.44 6.72 7.62
CA HIS A 87 9.53 5.63 7.25
C HIS A 87 10.20 4.26 7.37
N SER A 88 11.38 4.06 6.76
CA SER A 88 12.10 2.77 6.81
C SER A 88 12.41 2.31 8.23
N LYS A 89 12.79 3.24 9.12
CA LYS A 89 13.03 2.97 10.54
C LYS A 89 11.72 2.63 11.26
N GLY A 90 10.63 3.33 10.93
CA GLY A 90 9.29 3.07 11.46
C GLY A 90 8.78 1.68 11.06
N VAL A 91 8.91 1.31 9.78
CA VAL A 91 8.58 -0.02 9.24
C VAL A 91 9.37 -1.12 9.96
N MET A 92 10.69 -0.98 10.06
CA MET A 92 11.53 -1.95 10.77
C MET A 92 11.10 -2.10 12.23
N THR A 93 10.83 -0.98 12.92
CA THR A 93 10.37 -0.98 14.31
C THR A 93 9.01 -1.65 14.44
N ALA A 94 8.06 -1.32 13.57
CA ALA A 94 6.72 -1.91 13.57
C ALA A 94 6.74 -3.42 13.29
N CYS A 95 7.54 -3.88 12.32
CA CYS A 95 7.75 -5.31 12.07
C CYS A 95 8.35 -6.02 13.29
N PHE A 96 9.39 -5.43 13.90
CA PHE A 96 10.04 -5.98 15.09
C PHE A 96 9.08 -6.07 16.27
N LEU A 97 8.29 -5.01 16.52
CA LEU A 97 7.28 -4.99 17.58
C LEU A 97 6.18 -6.02 17.30
N GLY A 98 5.66 -6.08 16.07
CA GLY A 98 4.63 -7.04 15.69
C GLY A 98 5.09 -8.48 15.90
N TRP A 99 6.31 -8.79 15.48
CA TRP A 99 6.91 -10.11 15.70
C TRP A 99 7.09 -10.41 17.19
N SER A 100 7.76 -9.53 17.93
CA SER A 100 8.14 -9.75 19.33
C SER A 100 6.95 -9.80 20.30
N PHE A 101 5.89 -9.03 20.01
CA PHE A 101 4.71 -8.94 20.86
C PHE A 101 3.55 -9.83 20.39
N ASN A 102 3.76 -10.74 19.43
CA ASN A 102 2.69 -11.56 18.85
C ASN A 102 1.89 -12.35 19.89
N LEU A 103 2.56 -13.00 20.84
CA LEU A 103 1.93 -13.76 21.92
C LEU A 103 1.16 -12.85 22.89
N PHE A 104 1.69 -11.67 23.19
CA PHE A 104 1.03 -10.70 24.06
C PHE A 104 -0.26 -10.17 23.42
N ILE A 105 -0.20 -9.77 22.15
CA ILE A 105 -1.34 -9.29 21.35
C ILE A 105 -2.42 -10.38 21.29
N ARG A 106 -2.03 -11.62 20.96
CA ARG A 106 -2.94 -12.77 20.87
C ARG A 106 -3.65 -13.07 22.20
N ARG A 107 -2.97 -12.91 23.34
CA ARG A 107 -3.52 -13.24 24.67
C ARG A 107 -4.34 -12.11 25.29
N ARG A 108 -4.01 -10.85 25.02
CA ARG A 108 -4.66 -9.69 25.65
C ARG A 108 -5.86 -9.17 24.88
N LEU A 109 -5.92 -9.36 23.56
CA LEU A 109 -7.07 -8.92 22.79
C LEU A 109 -8.26 -9.87 22.98
N PRO A 110 -9.48 -9.33 23.19
CA PRO A 110 -10.69 -10.15 23.33
C PRO A 110 -11.14 -10.77 22.00
N VAL A 111 -10.55 -10.36 20.88
CA VAL A 111 -10.87 -10.80 19.53
C VAL A 111 -9.61 -11.30 18.81
N LYS A 112 -9.78 -12.14 17.79
CA LYS A 112 -8.67 -12.63 16.97
C LYS A 112 -7.97 -11.45 16.28
N PRO A 113 -6.65 -11.24 16.44
CA PRO A 113 -5.95 -10.07 15.89
C PRO A 113 -6.17 -9.88 14.39
N ILE A 114 -6.19 -10.98 13.63
CA ILE A 114 -6.43 -10.99 12.17
C ILE A 114 -7.75 -10.32 11.76
N THR A 115 -8.78 -10.35 12.62
CA THR A 115 -10.10 -9.75 12.33
C THR A 115 -10.11 -8.23 12.48
N LEU A 116 -9.09 -7.66 13.13
CA LEU A 116 -8.93 -6.20 13.27
C LEU A 116 -8.25 -5.55 12.06
N LEU A 117 -7.49 -6.32 11.28
CA LEU A 117 -6.77 -5.82 10.09
C LEU A 117 -7.68 -5.07 9.10
N PRO A 118 -8.81 -5.65 8.63
CA PRO A 118 -9.67 -4.95 7.69
C PRO A 118 -10.36 -3.74 8.30
N LEU A 119 -10.64 -3.78 9.61
CA LEU A 119 -11.22 -2.64 10.33
C LEU A 119 -10.24 -1.47 10.36
N ILE A 120 -8.98 -1.72 10.73
CA ILE A 120 -7.94 -0.68 10.77
C ILE A 120 -7.72 -0.12 9.37
N ALA A 121 -7.56 -0.99 8.36
CA ALA A 121 -7.38 -0.57 6.97
C ALA A 121 -8.54 0.33 6.49
N ALA A 122 -9.79 0.02 6.83
CA ALA A 122 -10.95 0.84 6.47
C ALA A 122 -10.96 2.23 7.12
N TYR A 123 -10.37 2.38 8.32
CA TYR A 123 -10.32 3.65 9.04
C TYR A 123 -9.12 4.53 8.64
N ILE A 124 -8.07 3.98 8.01
CA ILE A 124 -6.88 4.74 7.61
C ILE A 124 -7.23 6.02 6.83
N PRO A 125 -8.04 5.98 5.75
CA PRO A 125 -8.35 7.19 4.99
C PRO A 125 -9.10 8.26 5.80
N THR A 126 -9.92 7.80 6.75
CA THR A 126 -10.70 8.70 7.63
C THR A 126 -9.78 9.40 8.61
N VAL A 127 -8.87 8.65 9.25
CA VAL A 127 -7.88 9.20 10.18
C VAL A 127 -6.95 10.18 9.46
N GLN A 128 -6.43 9.81 8.28
CA GLN A 128 -5.61 10.70 7.45
C GLN A 128 -6.34 11.98 7.09
N PHE A 129 -7.60 11.90 6.64
CA PHE A 129 -8.40 13.08 6.30
C PHE A 129 -8.47 14.13 7.42
N PHE A 130 -8.62 13.70 8.67
CA PHE A 130 -8.62 14.62 9.81
C PHE A 130 -7.22 15.10 10.18
N LEU A 131 -6.22 14.21 10.18
CA LEU A 131 -4.84 14.58 10.51
C LEU A 131 -4.23 15.54 9.47
N PHE A 132 -4.62 15.43 8.21
CA PHE A 132 -4.18 16.31 7.14
C PHE A 132 -4.63 17.76 7.34
N LYS A 133 -5.76 18.00 8.01
CA LYS A 133 -6.20 19.37 8.34
C LYS A 133 -5.33 20.06 9.38
N VAL A 134 -4.66 19.29 10.23
CA VAL A 134 -3.76 19.80 11.27
C VAL A 134 -2.28 19.60 10.93
N SER A 135 -1.99 19.12 9.71
CA SER A 135 -0.63 18.83 9.23
C SER A 135 0.34 20.03 9.37
N GLY A 136 -0.16 21.26 9.17
CA GLY A 136 0.62 22.47 9.36
C GLY A 136 1.17 22.65 10.78
N LEU A 137 0.50 22.10 11.81
CA LEU A 137 0.98 22.12 13.19
C LEU A 137 2.01 21.02 13.47
N LEU A 138 1.96 19.91 12.74
CA LEU A 138 2.85 18.76 12.94
C LEU A 138 4.23 18.98 12.29
N GLY A 139 4.30 19.85 11.28
CA GLY A 139 5.52 20.20 10.57
C GLY A 139 6.03 19.10 9.64
N GLY A 140 6.98 19.47 8.76
CA GLY A 140 7.52 18.56 7.74
C GLY A 140 8.35 17.39 8.29
N THR A 141 8.99 17.56 9.44
CA THR A 141 9.95 16.57 9.96
C THR A 141 9.29 15.42 10.71
N TYR A 142 8.30 15.72 11.55
CA TYR A 142 7.64 14.72 12.42
C TYR A 142 6.21 14.41 11.98
N GLY A 143 5.57 15.29 11.20
CA GLY A 143 4.20 15.10 10.70
C GLY A 143 3.99 13.78 9.97
N PRO A 144 4.84 13.38 9.01
CA PRO A 144 4.74 12.07 8.36
C PRO A 144 4.70 10.92 9.37
N THR A 145 5.69 10.85 10.26
CA THR A 145 5.82 9.75 11.23
C THR A 145 4.65 9.70 12.22
N ILE A 146 4.15 10.85 12.68
CA ILE A 146 2.98 10.92 13.57
C ILE A 146 1.76 10.34 12.87
N ILE A 147 1.54 10.71 11.60
CA ILE A 147 0.40 10.20 10.83
C ILE A 147 0.53 8.69 10.60
N GLU A 148 1.70 8.20 10.19
CA GLU A 148 1.93 6.76 10.01
C GLU A 148 1.74 5.97 11.31
N THR A 149 2.15 6.53 12.44
CA THR A 149 1.97 5.93 13.78
C THR A 149 0.49 5.74 14.14
N LEU A 150 -0.39 6.62 13.64
CA LEU A 150 -1.83 6.53 13.88
C LEU A 150 -2.58 5.76 12.77
N THR A 151 -1.90 5.42 11.67
CA THR A 151 -2.55 4.85 10.47
C THR A 151 -1.90 3.53 10.07
N TYR A 152 -0.79 3.59 9.33
CA TYR A 152 -0.13 2.44 8.74
C TYR A 152 0.62 1.55 9.77
N PHE A 153 1.37 2.12 10.72
CA PHE A 153 2.15 1.30 11.66
C PHE A 153 1.31 0.36 12.54
N PRO A 154 0.14 0.76 13.06
CA PRO A 154 -0.75 -0.18 13.76
C PRO A 154 -1.18 -1.36 12.88
N LEU A 155 -1.48 -1.11 11.59
CA LEU A 155 -1.80 -2.16 10.63
C LEU A 155 -0.60 -3.08 10.41
N LEU A 156 0.60 -2.52 10.21
CA LEU A 156 1.83 -3.28 10.00
C LEU A 156 2.21 -4.13 11.22
N VAL A 157 2.14 -3.58 12.43
CA VAL A 157 2.39 -4.29 13.69
C VAL A 157 1.46 -5.50 13.81
N LEU A 158 0.17 -5.33 13.56
CA LEU A 158 -0.79 -6.43 13.64
C LEU A 158 -0.62 -7.44 12.50
N SER A 159 -0.32 -7.00 11.27
CA SER A 159 -0.03 -7.90 10.15
C SER A 159 1.20 -8.75 10.43
N ALA A 160 2.30 -8.14 10.89
CA ALA A 160 3.52 -8.86 11.28
C ALA A 160 3.27 -9.81 12.47
N SER A 161 2.48 -9.40 13.46
CA SER A 161 2.07 -10.24 14.58
C SER A 161 1.24 -11.45 14.14
N CYS A 162 0.29 -11.26 13.22
CA CYS A 162 -0.50 -12.34 12.66
C CYS A 162 0.37 -13.30 11.86
N THR A 163 1.29 -12.78 11.04
CA THR A 163 2.25 -13.61 10.29
C THR A 163 3.13 -14.42 11.23
N ALA A 164 3.71 -13.82 12.27
CA ALA A 164 4.50 -14.55 13.28
C ALA A 164 3.69 -15.70 13.90
N THR A 165 2.44 -15.43 14.29
CA THR A 165 1.54 -16.44 14.86
C THR A 165 1.20 -17.58 13.87
N VAL A 166 1.08 -17.27 12.58
CA VAL A 166 0.79 -18.27 11.54
C VAL A 166 2.04 -19.09 11.21
N LEU A 167 3.22 -18.47 11.20
CA LEU A 167 4.49 -19.14 10.96
C LEU A 167 4.94 -20.02 12.13
N ASP A 168 4.48 -19.75 13.36
CA ASP A 168 4.69 -20.64 14.52
C ASP A 168 4.13 -22.05 14.28
N ASP A 169 3.16 -22.21 13.37
CA ASP A 169 2.58 -23.50 12.99
C ASP A 169 3.43 -24.25 11.92
N LEU A 170 4.55 -23.67 11.44
CA LEU A 170 5.48 -24.36 10.55
C LEU A 170 6.33 -25.35 11.34
N GLU A 171 6.23 -26.62 10.98
CA GLU A 171 7.11 -27.66 11.52
C GLU A 171 8.45 -27.63 10.79
N MET A 172 9.35 -26.75 11.22
CA MET A 172 10.74 -26.79 10.79
C MET A 172 11.49 -27.82 11.64
N ASN A 173 11.87 -28.96 11.06
CA ASN A 173 12.71 -29.95 11.75
C ASN A 173 14.10 -29.31 12.00
N PRO A 174 14.43 -28.92 13.25
CA PRO A 174 15.61 -28.11 13.50
C PRO A 174 16.84 -29.02 13.44
N GLY A 175 17.60 -28.90 12.35
CA GLY A 175 18.94 -29.44 12.25
C GLY A 175 19.93 -28.74 13.19
N ARG A 176 21.21 -29.09 13.04
CA ARG A 176 22.36 -28.83 13.95
C ARG A 176 22.64 -27.37 14.38
N LEU A 177 21.90 -26.36 13.92
CA LEU A 177 22.03 -24.94 14.32
C LEU A 177 20.68 -24.37 14.82
N GLN A 178 20.38 -24.59 16.09
CA GLN A 178 19.15 -24.16 16.73
C GLN A 178 18.99 -22.62 16.81
N TRP A 179 20.08 -21.88 16.99
CA TRP A 179 20.06 -20.41 16.99
C TRP A 179 19.65 -19.82 15.64
N LEU A 180 19.98 -20.51 14.54
CA LEU A 180 19.61 -20.10 13.21
C LEU A 180 18.14 -20.46 12.96
N SER A 181 17.68 -21.65 13.36
CA SER A 181 16.27 -22.04 13.19
C SER A 181 15.30 -21.09 13.89
N ASP A 182 15.66 -20.56 15.04
CA ASP A 182 14.77 -19.71 15.84
C ASP A 182 14.63 -18.28 15.27
N ALA A 183 15.66 -17.75 14.61
CA ALA A 183 15.63 -16.41 14.01
C ALA A 183 15.21 -16.40 12.53
N MET A 184 15.34 -17.53 11.84
CA MET A 184 15.10 -17.64 10.39
C MET A 184 13.69 -17.21 9.95
N PRO A 185 12.59 -17.58 10.63
CA PRO A 185 11.25 -17.16 10.20
C PRO A 185 11.06 -15.64 10.22
N GLY A 186 11.63 -14.95 11.21
CA GLY A 186 11.55 -13.49 11.31
C GLY A 186 12.39 -12.79 10.23
N ILE A 187 13.64 -13.22 10.05
CA ILE A 187 14.54 -12.65 9.03
C ILE A 187 13.96 -12.88 7.63
N SER A 188 13.54 -14.11 7.31
CA SER A 188 12.96 -14.44 6.01
C SER A 188 11.66 -13.68 5.73
N SER A 189 10.80 -13.49 6.74
CA SER A 189 9.60 -12.67 6.62
C SER A 189 9.91 -11.21 6.31
N TYR A 190 10.89 -10.62 6.99
CA TYR A 190 11.29 -9.24 6.73
C TYR A 190 11.95 -9.07 5.37
N THR A 191 12.81 -10.01 4.96
CA THR A 191 13.39 -10.03 3.61
C THR A 191 12.30 -10.13 2.55
N PHE A 192 11.33 -11.05 2.72
CA PHE A 192 10.20 -11.18 1.81
C PHE A 192 9.37 -9.89 1.73
N PHE A 193 9.07 -9.27 2.89
CA PHE A 193 8.38 -7.98 2.95
C PHE A 193 9.12 -6.91 2.13
N LYS A 194 10.44 -6.75 2.29
CA LYS A 194 11.22 -5.75 1.56
C LYS A 194 11.26 -6.00 0.05
N ILE A 195 11.28 -7.26 -0.37
CA ILE A 195 11.18 -7.64 -1.79
C ILE A 195 9.81 -7.24 -2.33
N ALA A 196 8.73 -7.61 -1.65
CA ALA A 196 7.36 -7.25 -2.05
C ALA A 196 7.14 -5.74 -2.08
N GLU A 197 7.71 -5.01 -1.12
CA GLU A 197 7.67 -3.53 -1.07
C GLU A 197 8.39 -2.95 -2.28
N HIS A 198 9.58 -3.44 -2.63
CA HIS A 198 10.32 -2.93 -3.79
C HIS A 198 9.55 -3.14 -5.11
N TYR A 199 9.04 -4.35 -5.37
CA TYR A 199 8.30 -4.64 -6.60
C TYR A 199 6.99 -3.87 -6.69
N SER A 200 6.28 -3.72 -5.57
CA SER A 200 5.03 -2.96 -5.57
C SER A 200 5.25 -1.47 -5.76
N ASN A 201 6.37 -0.91 -5.28
CA ASN A 201 6.70 0.50 -5.52
C ASN A 201 6.84 0.78 -7.02
N ASN A 202 7.62 -0.03 -7.74
CA ASN A 202 7.81 0.13 -9.18
C ASN A 202 6.48 0.08 -9.94
N TYR A 203 5.59 -0.86 -9.56
CA TYR A 203 4.27 -0.96 -10.16
C TYR A 203 3.38 0.26 -9.88
N ILE A 204 3.40 0.78 -8.65
CA ILE A 204 2.66 1.99 -8.27
C ILE A 204 3.21 3.19 -9.05
N GLU A 205 4.54 3.29 -9.18
CA GLU A 205 5.21 4.37 -9.90
C GLU A 205 4.78 4.47 -11.37
N GLU A 206 4.66 3.33 -12.03
CA GLU A 206 4.28 3.24 -13.45
C GLU A 206 2.79 3.48 -13.71
N THR A 207 1.92 3.21 -12.72
CA THR A 207 0.47 3.10 -12.97
C THR A 207 -0.39 4.16 -12.29
N ILE A 208 0.18 4.93 -11.36
CA ILE A 208 -0.60 5.95 -10.65
C ILE A 208 -1.26 6.94 -11.61
N GLY A 209 -2.50 7.31 -11.31
CA GLY A 209 -3.26 8.29 -12.06
C GLY A 209 -3.69 7.83 -13.44
N THR A 210 -3.59 6.55 -13.78
CA THR A 210 -4.12 6.06 -15.07
C THR A 210 -5.61 5.70 -14.99
N THR A 211 -6.11 5.32 -13.82
CA THR A 211 -7.53 5.02 -13.58
C THR A 211 -8.00 5.54 -12.22
N PHE A 212 -9.32 5.57 -11.99
CA PHE A 212 -9.94 5.94 -10.71
C PHE A 212 -9.40 5.11 -9.53
N ILE A 213 -9.12 3.83 -9.77
CA ILE A 213 -8.67 2.88 -8.76
C ILE A 213 -7.17 3.03 -8.49
N GLN A 214 -6.38 3.44 -9.48
CA GLN A 214 -4.95 3.71 -9.36
C GLN A 214 -4.69 5.13 -8.83
N THR A 215 -5.42 5.50 -7.79
CA THR A 215 -5.19 6.72 -7.01
C THR A 215 -4.72 6.33 -5.62
N ARG A 216 -4.12 7.27 -4.86
CA ARG A 216 -3.72 7.03 -3.46
C ARG A 216 -4.82 6.38 -2.65
N LEU A 217 -5.99 7.02 -2.68
CA LEU A 217 -7.17 6.57 -1.96
C LEU A 217 -7.78 5.30 -2.57
N GLY A 218 -7.73 5.15 -3.89
CA GLY A 218 -8.15 3.94 -4.58
C GLY A 218 -7.35 2.72 -4.13
N PHE A 219 -6.03 2.84 -4.00
CA PHE A 219 -5.18 1.78 -3.47
C PHE A 219 -5.53 1.43 -2.02
N GLU A 220 -5.77 2.41 -1.15
CA GLU A 220 -6.20 2.15 0.23
C GLU A 220 -7.55 1.40 0.28
N ILE A 221 -8.51 1.79 -0.57
CA ILE A 221 -9.81 1.12 -0.68
C ILE A 221 -9.66 -0.33 -1.16
N ILE A 222 -8.85 -0.58 -2.21
CA ILE A 222 -8.57 -1.94 -2.69
C ILE A 222 -7.94 -2.77 -1.57
N LEU A 223 -6.89 -2.25 -0.94
CA LEU A 223 -6.16 -2.98 0.10
C LEU A 223 -7.07 -3.30 1.27
N GLY A 224 -7.89 -2.34 1.74
CA GLY A 224 -8.92 -2.58 2.74
C GLY A 224 -9.94 -3.65 2.31
N GLY A 225 -10.34 -3.64 1.03
CA GLY A 225 -11.17 -4.68 0.43
C GLY A 225 -10.51 -6.06 0.45
N ILE A 226 -9.24 -6.17 0.05
CA ILE A 226 -8.51 -7.45 0.05
C ILE A 226 -8.30 -7.95 1.48
N TYR A 227 -7.98 -7.08 2.45
CA TYR A 227 -7.93 -7.45 3.86
C TYR A 227 -9.29 -7.98 4.35
N THR A 228 -10.40 -7.42 3.87
CA THR A 228 -11.76 -7.86 4.22
C THR A 228 -12.07 -9.24 3.65
N ILE A 229 -11.67 -9.51 2.40
CA ILE A 229 -11.80 -10.83 1.77
C ILE A 229 -10.94 -11.86 2.49
N PHE A 230 -9.73 -11.47 2.89
CA PHE A 230 -8.79 -12.35 3.58
C PHE A 230 -9.26 -12.71 5.00
N ALA A 231 -9.85 -11.74 5.73
CA ALA A 231 -10.26 -11.91 7.13
C ALA A 231 -11.72 -11.45 7.36
N PRO A 232 -12.72 -12.15 6.78
CA PRO A 232 -14.12 -11.77 6.92
C PRO A 232 -14.56 -11.88 8.38
N SER A 233 -15.19 -10.83 8.91
CA SER A 233 -15.62 -10.80 10.31
C SER A 233 -16.86 -9.93 10.54
N LYS A 234 -17.60 -10.22 11.63
CA LYS A 234 -18.74 -9.38 12.06
C LYS A 234 -18.31 -7.97 12.50
N LEU A 235 -17.03 -7.78 12.82
CA LEU A 235 -16.48 -6.47 13.17
C LEU A 235 -16.52 -5.48 12.00
N MET A 236 -16.67 -5.98 10.76
CA MET A 236 -16.82 -5.14 9.57
C MET A 236 -18.05 -4.23 9.62
N LEU A 237 -19.05 -4.53 10.45
CA LEU A 237 -20.15 -3.60 10.68
C LEU A 237 -19.66 -2.26 11.26
N TYR A 238 -18.58 -2.28 12.05
CA TYR A 238 -17.95 -1.06 12.57
C TYR A 238 -17.13 -0.30 11.53
N ALA A 239 -16.84 -0.91 10.37
CA ALA A 239 -16.19 -0.23 9.25
C ALA A 239 -17.17 0.63 8.44
N ILE A 240 -18.49 0.42 8.57
CA ILE A 240 -19.52 1.13 7.80
C ILE A 240 -19.37 2.66 7.90
N PRO A 241 -19.20 3.28 9.10
CA PRO A 241 -19.01 4.72 9.19
C PRO A 241 -17.78 5.22 8.42
N ALA A 242 -16.67 4.49 8.48
CA ALA A 242 -15.43 4.85 7.78
C ALA A 242 -15.59 4.75 6.25
N LEU A 243 -16.30 3.71 5.78
CA LEU A 243 -16.61 3.54 4.36
C LEU A 243 -17.54 4.66 3.85
N ILE A 244 -18.58 5.01 4.62
CA ILE A 244 -19.48 6.13 4.28
C ILE A 244 -18.71 7.45 4.26
N HIS A 245 -17.90 7.71 5.29
CA HIS A 245 -17.07 8.90 5.35
C HIS A 245 -16.16 9.01 4.12
N THR A 246 -15.45 7.92 3.81
CA THR A 246 -14.54 7.88 2.67
C THR A 246 -15.27 8.09 1.36
N ALA A 247 -16.42 7.43 1.14
CA ALA A 247 -17.14 7.51 -0.13
C ALA A 247 -17.80 8.88 -0.40
N PHE A 248 -18.32 9.54 0.65
CA PHE A 248 -19.18 10.73 0.47
C PHE A 248 -18.59 12.03 1.00
N PHE A 249 -17.74 11.99 2.02
CA PHE A 249 -17.25 13.18 2.72
C PHE A 249 -15.78 13.49 2.44
N ASN A 250 -15.04 12.52 1.90
CA ASN A 250 -13.64 12.71 1.58
C ASN A 250 -13.46 13.28 0.16
N TYR A 251 -13.09 14.57 0.06
CA TYR A 251 -12.82 15.25 -1.22
C TYR A 251 -11.55 14.78 -1.93
N HIS A 252 -10.78 13.87 -1.31
CA HIS A 252 -9.70 13.18 -1.99
C HIS A 252 -10.21 12.07 -2.93
N VAL A 253 -11.46 11.61 -2.76
CA VAL A 253 -12.12 10.78 -3.78
C VAL A 253 -12.46 11.65 -4.98
N GLN A 254 -11.90 11.34 -6.15
CA GLN A 254 -12.17 12.05 -7.40
C GLN A 254 -13.52 11.65 -8.02
N THR A 255 -14.61 11.73 -7.25
CA THR A 255 -15.98 11.55 -7.78
C THR A 255 -16.57 12.90 -8.20
N PRO A 256 -17.52 12.92 -9.17
CA PRO A 256 -18.20 14.14 -9.56
C PRO A 256 -18.85 14.90 -8.38
N LEU A 257 -19.40 14.18 -7.40
CA LEU A 257 -20.01 14.77 -6.21
C LEU A 257 -18.98 15.47 -5.31
N ALA A 258 -17.87 14.79 -5.01
CA ALA A 258 -16.78 15.34 -4.21
C ALA A 258 -16.13 16.55 -4.89
N THR A 259 -15.89 16.46 -6.21
CA THR A 259 -15.36 17.57 -7.02
C THR A 259 -16.31 18.76 -7.03
N SER A 260 -17.62 18.54 -7.17
CA SER A 260 -18.61 19.61 -7.10
C SER A 260 -18.63 20.30 -5.73
N SER A 261 -18.56 19.53 -4.63
CA SER A 261 -18.48 20.07 -3.27
C SER A 261 -17.20 20.88 -3.02
N LEU A 262 -16.05 20.40 -3.51
CA LEU A 262 -14.79 21.12 -3.46
C LEU A 262 -14.87 22.43 -4.25
N ASN A 263 -15.38 22.36 -5.47
CA ASN A 263 -15.51 23.53 -6.35
C ASN A 263 -16.47 24.58 -5.77
N ALA A 264 -17.60 24.16 -5.18
CA ALA A 264 -18.52 25.06 -4.50
C ALA A 264 -17.87 25.81 -3.31
N THR A 265 -16.84 25.23 -2.69
CA THR A 265 -16.07 25.89 -1.64
C THR A 265 -15.02 26.84 -2.23
N MET A 266 -14.30 26.41 -3.28
CA MET A 266 -13.30 27.23 -3.98
C MET A 266 -13.91 28.47 -4.65
N MET A 267 -15.11 28.34 -5.22
CA MET A 267 -15.79 29.45 -5.90
C MET A 267 -16.08 30.60 -4.94
N LYS A 268 -16.25 30.33 -3.63
CA LYS A 268 -16.43 31.37 -2.61
C LYS A 268 -15.19 32.22 -2.40
N SER A 269 -14.01 31.70 -2.74
CA SER A 269 -12.73 32.44 -2.71
C SER A 269 -12.27 32.88 -4.10
N GLY A 270 -13.17 32.87 -5.11
CA GLY A 270 -12.85 33.31 -6.47
C GLY A 270 -12.06 32.30 -7.30
N TRP A 271 -11.97 31.03 -6.87
CA TRP A 271 -11.25 29.97 -7.56
C TRP A 271 -12.18 28.89 -8.09
N THR A 272 -11.85 28.33 -9.25
CA THR A 272 -12.58 27.20 -9.84
C THR A 272 -11.61 26.08 -10.18
N LEU A 273 -11.92 24.85 -9.77
CA LEU A 273 -11.19 23.65 -10.18
C LEU A 273 -11.75 23.20 -11.54
N ILE A 274 -10.90 23.25 -12.57
CA ILE A 274 -11.26 22.85 -13.94
C ILE A 274 -11.02 21.36 -14.13
N ASP A 275 -9.84 20.89 -13.76
CA ASP A 275 -9.46 19.48 -13.89
C ASP A 275 -8.45 19.08 -12.82
N ARG A 276 -8.40 17.79 -12.50
CA ARG A 276 -7.48 17.23 -11.51
C ARG A 276 -7.15 15.78 -11.82
N GLN A 277 -5.86 15.47 -11.83
CA GLN A 277 -5.32 14.13 -12.03
C GLN A 277 -4.35 13.74 -10.90
N GLU A 278 -4.28 12.45 -10.61
CA GLU A 278 -3.27 11.90 -9.69
C GLU A 278 -1.88 11.85 -10.34
N SER A 279 -0.84 12.11 -9.56
CA SER A 279 0.56 11.92 -9.92
C SER A 279 1.37 11.41 -8.72
N LEU A 280 2.63 11.02 -8.92
CA LEU A 280 3.52 10.48 -7.87
C LEU A 280 3.79 11.47 -6.75
N THR A 281 4.06 12.71 -7.12
CA THR A 281 4.36 13.77 -6.15
C THR A 281 3.12 14.38 -5.56
N GLY A 282 1.96 14.25 -6.23
CA GLY A 282 0.81 15.07 -5.91
C GLY A 282 -0.46 14.90 -6.70
N TYR A 283 -1.27 15.94 -6.66
CA TYR A 283 -2.31 16.20 -7.65
C TYR A 283 -1.81 17.21 -8.68
N ILE A 284 -1.95 16.86 -9.95
CA ILE A 284 -1.88 17.84 -11.03
C ILE A 284 -3.27 18.44 -11.16
N SER A 285 -3.42 19.73 -10.92
CA SER A 285 -4.72 20.41 -11.00
C SER A 285 -4.64 21.66 -11.87
N ILE A 286 -5.67 21.85 -12.69
CA ILE A 286 -5.91 23.07 -13.44
C ILE A 286 -6.93 23.88 -12.68
N ILE A 287 -6.53 25.06 -12.21
CA ILE A 287 -7.39 25.98 -11.46
C ILE A 287 -7.47 27.32 -12.17
N GLU A 288 -8.62 27.97 -12.06
CA GLU A 288 -8.88 29.28 -12.66
C GLU A 288 -9.24 30.28 -11.56
N SER A 289 -8.64 31.48 -11.62
CA SER A 289 -9.02 32.61 -10.79
C SER A 289 -10.03 33.48 -11.54
N ALA A 290 -11.25 33.59 -11.02
CA ALA A 290 -12.27 34.47 -11.58
C ALA A 290 -11.87 35.95 -11.44
N ASP A 291 -11.25 36.31 -10.32
CA ASP A 291 -10.88 37.70 -10.01
C ASP A 291 -9.65 38.13 -10.80
N GLN A 292 -8.61 37.29 -10.81
CA GLN A 292 -7.33 37.61 -11.47
C GLN A 292 -7.37 37.27 -12.96
N GLY A 293 -8.30 36.43 -13.43
CA GLY A 293 -8.47 36.13 -14.85
C GLY A 293 -7.31 35.35 -15.44
N PHE A 294 -6.76 34.41 -14.69
CA PHE A 294 -5.78 33.45 -15.21
C PHE A 294 -6.16 32.03 -14.86
N LYS A 295 -5.61 31.10 -15.65
CA LYS A 295 -5.71 29.66 -15.44
C LYS A 295 -4.32 29.10 -15.27
N VAL A 296 -4.11 28.32 -14.21
CA VAL A 296 -2.81 27.73 -13.90
C VAL A 296 -2.91 26.22 -13.75
N MET A 297 -1.89 25.54 -14.25
CA MET A 297 -1.60 24.16 -13.91
C MET A 297 -0.63 24.16 -12.74
N ARG A 298 -1.00 23.48 -11.65
CA ARG A 298 -0.14 23.26 -10.48
C ARG A 298 -0.02 21.78 -10.19
N CYS A 299 1.12 21.39 -9.61
CA CYS A 299 1.34 20.10 -9.00
C CYS A 299 1.66 20.35 -7.53
N ASP A 300 0.68 20.13 -6.65
CA ASP A 300 0.70 20.50 -5.23
C ASP A 300 1.27 21.90 -4.97
N HIS A 301 2.48 22.00 -4.44
CA HIS A 301 3.13 23.25 -4.05
C HIS A 301 3.85 23.97 -5.20
N SER A 302 3.94 23.34 -6.37
CA SER A 302 4.63 23.88 -7.54
C SER A 302 3.63 24.34 -8.61
N LEU A 303 3.88 25.50 -9.19
CA LEU A 303 3.16 25.96 -10.38
C LEU A 303 3.90 25.42 -11.61
N LEU A 304 3.22 24.60 -12.41
CA LEU A 304 3.77 23.98 -13.62
C LEU A 304 3.60 24.84 -14.87
N GLY A 305 2.66 25.78 -14.83
CA GLY A 305 2.44 26.75 -15.89
C GLY A 305 1.06 27.37 -15.83
N GLY A 306 0.71 28.10 -16.87
CA GLY A 306 -0.60 28.73 -16.99
C GLY A 306 -0.62 29.88 -17.98
N GLU A 307 -1.79 30.46 -18.11
CA GLU A 307 -2.08 31.56 -19.03
C GLU A 307 -3.00 32.59 -18.37
N TRP A 308 -2.77 33.86 -18.65
CA TRP A 308 -3.74 34.92 -18.46
C TRP A 308 -4.82 34.81 -19.54
N LEU A 309 -6.08 34.94 -19.14
CA LEU A 309 -7.22 34.74 -20.03
C LEU A 309 -7.43 35.99 -20.88
N ALA A 310 -7.60 35.77 -22.20
CA ALA A 310 -7.72 36.82 -23.21
C ALA A 310 -8.75 37.91 -22.88
N TYR A 311 -9.87 37.56 -22.23
CA TYR A 311 -10.93 38.51 -21.90
C TYR A 311 -10.56 39.51 -20.79
N LYS A 312 -9.50 39.25 -20.01
CA LYS A 312 -8.91 40.21 -19.06
C LYS A 312 -7.53 40.72 -19.49
N SER A 313 -7.00 40.23 -20.61
CA SER A 313 -5.72 40.69 -21.14
C SER A 313 -5.87 42.04 -21.83
N THR A 314 -4.93 42.95 -21.57
CA THR A 314 -4.83 44.27 -22.23
C THR A 314 -4.67 44.15 -23.75
N THR A 315 -4.10 43.05 -24.24
CA THR A 315 -3.85 42.79 -25.66
C THR A 315 -4.99 41.99 -26.31
N GLY A 316 -5.96 41.50 -25.54
CA GLY A 316 -6.99 40.59 -26.02
C GLY A 316 -6.47 39.20 -26.40
N LEU A 317 -5.20 38.91 -26.11
CA LEU A 317 -4.56 37.62 -26.34
C LEU A 317 -4.25 36.93 -25.00
N ALA A 318 -4.31 35.61 -24.98
CA ALA A 318 -3.88 34.84 -23.82
C ALA A 318 -2.35 34.93 -23.70
N GLU A 319 -1.85 35.25 -22.50
CA GLU A 319 -0.42 35.44 -22.26
C GLU A 319 0.11 34.36 -21.30
N PRO A 320 1.22 33.69 -21.62
CA PRO A 320 1.75 32.63 -20.76
C PRO A 320 2.35 33.20 -19.48
N ILE A 321 2.00 32.61 -18.33
CA ILE A 321 2.59 32.98 -17.03
C ILE A 321 4.11 32.70 -17.00
N TYR A 322 4.57 31.72 -17.79
CA TYR A 322 5.99 31.37 -17.90
C TYR A 322 6.88 32.46 -18.51
N GLY A 323 6.32 33.42 -19.26
CA GLY A 323 7.11 34.49 -19.86
C GLY A 323 7.94 35.26 -18.81
N VAL A 324 7.37 35.49 -17.63
CA VAL A 324 8.04 36.18 -16.52
C VAL A 324 9.17 35.33 -15.94
N PHE A 325 8.96 34.03 -15.72
CA PHE A 325 9.99 33.13 -15.21
C PHE A 325 11.16 32.98 -16.16
N VAL A 326 10.90 32.88 -17.47
CA VAL A 326 11.96 32.81 -18.49
C VAL A 326 12.75 34.11 -18.55
N MET A 327 12.08 35.27 -18.44
CA MET A 327 12.79 36.54 -18.37
C MET A 327 13.68 36.65 -17.12
N LEU A 328 13.22 36.17 -15.96
CA LEU A 328 14.00 36.14 -14.72
C LEU A 328 15.16 35.15 -14.78
N GLU A 329 14.99 33.96 -15.37
CA GLU A 329 16.06 33.00 -15.59
C GLU A 329 17.05 33.47 -16.67
N ALA A 330 16.59 34.19 -17.70
CA ALA A 330 17.46 34.76 -18.72
C ALA A 330 18.44 35.78 -18.14
N VAL A 331 18.05 36.52 -17.09
CA VAL A 331 18.96 37.41 -16.35
C VAL A 331 20.11 36.62 -15.71
N ARG A 332 19.91 35.36 -15.31
CA ARG A 332 20.99 34.51 -14.78
C ARG A 332 22.00 34.05 -15.85
N LEU A 333 21.64 34.14 -17.13
CA LEU A 333 22.52 33.80 -18.25
C LEU A 333 23.32 35.00 -18.76
N ILE A 334 23.14 36.18 -18.17
CA ILE A 334 23.94 37.36 -18.51
C ILE A 334 25.34 37.18 -17.93
N GLU A 335 26.35 37.15 -18.80
CA GLU A 335 27.76 37.19 -18.37
C GLU A 335 28.05 38.55 -17.72
N VAL A 336 28.29 38.54 -16.41
CA VAL A 336 28.71 39.72 -15.64
C VAL A 336 30.24 39.81 -15.66
N PRO A 337 30.83 41.01 -15.85
CA PRO A 337 32.29 41.17 -15.91
C PRO A 337 33.05 40.67 -14.67
N GLU A 338 32.39 40.69 -13.50
CA GLU A 338 32.88 40.12 -12.25
C GLU A 338 31.85 39.13 -11.70
N PRO A 339 32.00 37.82 -11.96
CA PRO A 339 31.09 36.81 -11.44
C PRO A 339 31.29 36.67 -9.92
N VAL A 340 30.21 36.82 -9.16
CA VAL A 340 30.20 36.60 -7.71
C VAL A 340 30.38 35.11 -7.42
N PRO A 341 31.28 34.72 -6.50
CA PRO A 341 31.47 33.33 -6.06
C PRO A 341 30.13 32.69 -5.64
N GLN A 342 29.96 31.41 -5.98
CA GLN A 342 28.66 30.72 -5.90
C GLN A 342 28.10 30.57 -4.47
N ASP A 343 28.96 30.66 -3.47
CA ASP A 343 28.68 30.70 -2.04
C ASP A 343 28.17 32.07 -1.54
N GLU A 344 28.37 33.13 -2.32
CA GLU A 344 27.92 34.49 -2.03
C GLU A 344 26.73 34.94 -2.92
N GLN A 345 26.31 34.10 -3.87
CA GLN A 345 25.16 34.37 -4.73
C GLN A 345 23.86 34.33 -3.93
N THR A 346 23.26 35.50 -3.72
CA THR A 346 21.89 35.62 -3.22
C THR A 346 20.94 35.71 -4.41
N ALA A 347 19.79 35.03 -4.33
CA ALA A 347 18.75 35.20 -5.33
C ALA A 347 18.37 36.68 -5.41
N LEU A 348 18.23 37.21 -6.63
CA LEU A 348 17.68 38.55 -6.87
C LEU A 348 16.27 38.61 -6.25
N VAL A 349 16.18 39.16 -5.05
CA VAL A 349 14.91 39.52 -4.42
C VAL A 349 14.50 40.83 -5.07
N MET A 350 13.42 40.77 -5.87
CA MET A 350 12.85 41.94 -6.53
C MET A 350 11.83 42.63 -5.64
#